data_AF-A0A7J4MM99-F1
#
_entry.id   AF-A0A7J4MM99-F1
#
_cell.length_a   1.000
_cell.length_b   1.000
_cell.length_c   1.000
_cell.angle_alpha   90.00
_cell.angle_beta   90.00
_cell.angle_gamma   90.00
#
_symmetry.space_group_name_H-M   'P 1'
#
loop_
_entity.id
_entity.type
_entity.pdbx_description
1 polymer ?
#
loop_
_entity_poly.entity_id
_entity_poly.type
_entity_poly.pdbx_seq_one_letter_code
_entity_poly.pdbx_strand_id
1 'polypeptide(L)'
;MISALELRRQFLHMAFGIFLVTMLYFHFFNIYHLIGILILGLIFSRLCKSYTIPLASWVMEKFERPENRKTFPGKGPIFFTIGSIIVVYFFPLKIALASIIILTLGDALSHIFGKLLSRKTYKYLKSVEGTIAGIAFSFFGALLFVNVFAALSGSLLSMVLETLKLDYIDDNLLVPVTAALIMSIF
;
A
#
# COMPACT_ATOMS: atom_id res chain seq x y z
N MET A 1 -17.46 -0.01 13.43
CA MET A 1 -16.34 0.44 14.28
C MET A 1 -15.04 -0.21 13.78
N ILE A 2 -13.98 0.57 13.56
CA ILE A 2 -12.67 0.05 13.13
C ILE A 2 -12.03 -0.75 14.26
N SER A 3 -11.42 -1.89 13.96
CA SER A 3 -10.70 -2.68 14.97
C SER A 3 -9.33 -2.04 15.25
N ALA A 4 -8.84 -2.17 16.49
CA ALA A 4 -7.50 -1.69 16.84
C ALA A 4 -6.40 -2.36 16.00
N LEU A 5 -6.59 -3.62 15.60
CA LEU A 5 -5.69 -4.34 14.69
C LEU A 5 -5.65 -3.68 13.31
N GLU A 6 -6.80 -3.35 12.73
CA GLU A 6 -6.85 -2.73 11.40
C GLU A 6 -6.24 -1.32 11.44
N LEU A 7 -6.51 -0.53 12.49
CA LEU A 7 -5.88 0.77 12.67
C LEU A 7 -4.35 0.68 12.72
N ARG A 8 -3.82 -0.28 13.49
CA ARG A 8 -2.36 -0.53 13.59
C ARG A 8 -1.76 -0.95 12.26
N ARG A 9 -2.46 -1.79 11.48
CA ARG A 9 -2.04 -2.21 10.13
C ARG A 9 -1.93 -1.02 9.19
N GLN A 10 -2.98 -0.21 9.14
CA GLN A 10 -3.02 0.95 8.25
C GLN A 10 -1.98 2.01 8.66
N PHE A 11 -1.73 2.16 9.96
CA PHE A 11 -0.62 3.00 10.44
C PHE A 11 0.75 2.48 9.99
N LEU A 12 1.04 1.19 10.17
CA LEU A 12 2.31 0.62 9.69
C LEU A 12 2.47 0.71 8.17
N HIS A 13 1.38 0.49 7.42
CA HIS A 13 1.36 0.63 5.97
C HIS A 13 1.72 2.06 5.55
N MET A 14 1.06 3.07 6.15
CA MET A 14 1.37 4.48 5.89
C MET A 14 2.80 4.83 6.29
N ALA A 15 3.24 4.41 7.48
CA ALA A 15 4.59 4.70 7.97
C ALA A 15 5.66 4.09 7.06
N PHE A 16 5.47 2.84 6.62
CA PHE A 16 6.37 2.17 5.70
C PHE A 16 6.41 2.86 4.34
N GLY A 17 5.26 3.19 3.76
CA GLY A 17 5.17 3.87 2.47
C GLY A 17 5.77 5.28 2.49
N ILE A 18 5.48 6.09 3.52
CA ILE A 18 6.07 7.43 3.68
C ILE A 18 7.58 7.32 3.85
N PHE A 19 8.06 6.38 4.67
CA PHE A 19 9.50 6.13 4.83
C PHE A 19 10.15 5.77 3.50
N LEU A 20 9.56 4.82 2.76
CA LEU A 20 10.11 4.35 1.49
C LEU A 20 10.15 5.46 0.42
N VAL A 21 9.07 6.24 0.28
CA VAL A 21 9.01 7.40 -0.63
C VAL A 21 10.08 8.43 -0.25
N THR A 22 10.24 8.71 1.03
CA THR A 22 11.25 9.67 1.52
C THR A 22 12.66 9.19 1.19
N MET A 23 12.99 7.92 1.48
CA MET A 23 14.32 7.36 1.20
C MET A 23 14.64 7.33 -0.30
N LEU A 24 13.64 7.04 -1.15
CA LEU A 24 13.80 7.09 -2.60
C LEU A 24 13.95 8.52 -3.13
N TYR A 25 13.17 9.47 -2.61
CA TYR A 25 13.20 10.87 -3.04
C TYR A 25 14.57 11.53 -2.75
N PHE A 26 15.14 11.28 -1.58
CA PHE A 26 16.47 11.77 -1.22
C PHE A 26 17.62 10.91 -1.74
N HIS A 27 17.34 9.92 -2.59
CA HIS A 27 18.31 9.00 -3.17
C HIS A 27 19.15 8.18 -2.16
N PHE A 28 18.69 8.08 -0.91
CA PHE A 28 19.28 7.14 0.06
C PHE A 28 19.03 5.70 -0.36
N PHE A 29 17.85 5.42 -0.93
CA PHE A 29 17.51 4.13 -1.51
C PHE A 29 17.45 4.20 -3.03
N ASN A 30 17.72 3.05 -3.64
CA ASN A 30 17.51 2.77 -5.05
C ASN A 30 16.92 1.36 -5.21
N ILE A 31 16.69 0.92 -6.44
CA ILE A 31 16.07 -0.38 -6.71
C ILE A 31 16.81 -1.57 -6.05
N TYR A 32 18.15 -1.55 -5.97
CA TYR A 32 18.92 -2.62 -5.35
C TYR A 32 18.64 -2.73 -3.85
N HIS A 33 18.42 -1.60 -3.18
CA HIS A 33 18.02 -1.59 -1.77
C HIS A 33 16.62 -2.18 -1.59
N LEU A 34 15.68 -1.85 -2.48
CA LEU A 34 14.33 -2.43 -2.44
C LEU A 34 14.36 -3.95 -2.68
N ILE A 35 15.17 -4.42 -3.62
CA ILE A 35 15.39 -5.86 -3.86
C ILE A 35 15.99 -6.52 -2.61
N GLY A 36 16.97 -5.89 -1.97
CA GLY A 36 17.55 -6.36 -0.71
C GLY A 36 16.52 -6.47 0.41
N ILE A 37 15.69 -5.44 0.60
CA ILE A 37 14.58 -5.43 1.56
C ILE A 37 13.59 -6.57 1.26
N LEU A 38 13.26 -6.80 -0.01
CA LEU A 38 12.37 -7.88 -0.42
C LEU A 38 12.96 -9.26 -0.07
N ILE A 39 14.23 -9.50 -0.41
CA ILE A 39 14.91 -10.77 -0.12
C ILE A 39 14.96 -11.01 1.39
N LEU A 40 15.37 -10.01 2.17
CA LEU A 40 15.38 -10.09 3.64
C LEU A 40 13.98 -10.34 4.21
N GLY A 41 12.96 -9.66 3.67
CA GLY A 41 11.56 -9.84 4.06
C GLY A 41 11.06 -11.27 3.77
N LEU A 42 11.41 -11.84 2.62
CA LEU A 42 11.06 -13.22 2.26
C LEU A 42 11.76 -14.25 3.16
N ILE A 43 13.05 -14.07 3.43
CA ILE A 43 13.81 -14.92 4.36
C ILE A 43 13.17 -14.85 5.75
N PHE A 44 12.92 -13.64 6.25
CA PHE A 44 12.31 -13.43 7.55
C PHE A 44 10.90 -14.04 7.65
N SER A 45 10.09 -13.90 6.59
CA SER A 45 8.76 -14.53 6.49
C SER A 45 8.85 -16.06 6.59
N ARG A 46 9.82 -16.69 5.90
CA ARG A 46 10.05 -18.13 5.99
C ARG A 46 10.52 -18.56 7.37
N LEU A 47 11.44 -17.82 7.98
CA LEU A 47 11.90 -18.11 9.35
C LEU A 47 10.75 -18.02 10.35
N CYS A 48 9.89 -17.00 10.27
CA CYS A 48 8.72 -16.86 11.16
C CYS A 48 7.67 -17.95 10.94
N LYS A 49 7.62 -18.55 9.75
CA LYS A 49 6.75 -19.69 9.46
C LYS A 49 7.28 -20.98 10.07
N SER A 50 8.60 -21.18 10.04
CA SER A 50 9.26 -22.39 10.53
C SER A 50 9.59 -22.37 12.02
N TYR A 51 9.82 -21.20 12.61
CA TYR A 51 10.28 -21.02 13.98
C TYR A 51 9.46 -19.96 14.71
N THR A 52 9.18 -20.19 16.00
CA THR A 52 8.56 -19.20 16.88
C THR A 52 9.62 -18.24 17.42
N ILE A 53 9.90 -17.17 16.69
CA ILE A 53 10.81 -16.11 17.13
C ILE A 53 10.02 -15.15 18.03
N PRO A 54 10.32 -15.03 19.34
CA PRO A 54 9.45 -14.32 20.30
C PRO A 54 9.10 -12.89 19.90
N LEU A 55 10.09 -12.10 19.47
CA LEU A 55 9.87 -10.72 19.02
C LEU A 55 9.02 -10.65 17.75
N ALA A 56 9.33 -11.49 16.76
CA ALA A 56 8.59 -11.52 15.50
C ALA A 56 7.16 -11.99 15.70
N SER A 57 6.95 -13.02 16.52
CA SER A 57 5.63 -13.52 16.89
C SER A 57 4.81 -12.46 17.60
N TRP A 58 5.40 -11.68 18.51
CA TRP A 58 4.73 -10.55 19.15
C TRP A 58 4.32 -9.47 18.15
N VAL A 59 5.21 -9.08 17.22
CA VAL A 59 4.89 -8.12 16.16
C VAL A 59 3.75 -8.65 15.29
N MET A 60 3.85 -9.89 14.81
CA MET A 60 2.80 -10.51 13.98
C MET A 60 1.47 -10.61 14.74
N GLU A 61 1.49 -10.81 16.06
CA GLU A 61 0.30 -10.82 16.88
C GLU A 61 -0.41 -9.46 16.94
N LYS A 62 0.37 -8.37 16.99
CA LYS A 62 -0.15 -7.01 17.11
C LYS A 62 -0.55 -6.38 15.78
N PHE A 63 0.04 -6.84 14.67
CA PHE A 63 -0.04 -6.16 13.37
C PHE A 63 -0.44 -7.05 12.19
N GLU A 64 -0.38 -8.38 12.25
CA GLU A 64 -0.75 -9.24 11.12
C GLU A 64 -2.11 -9.91 11.32
N ARG A 65 -2.86 -10.13 10.23
CA ARG A 65 -4.14 -10.83 10.29
C ARG A 65 -3.94 -12.31 10.65
N PRO A 66 -4.76 -12.91 11.55
CA PRO A 66 -4.57 -14.29 12.02
C PRO A 66 -4.39 -15.33 10.89
N GLU A 67 -5.13 -15.18 9.80
CA GLU A 67 -5.07 -16.05 8.62
C GLU A 67 -3.72 -16.02 7.88
N ASN A 68 -3.03 -14.88 7.89
CA ASN A 68 -1.74 -14.70 7.24
C ASN A 68 -0.58 -15.17 8.12
N ARG A 69 -0.72 -15.14 9.46
CA ARG A 69 0.37 -15.45 10.40
C ARG A 69 1.00 -16.82 10.23
N LYS A 70 0.22 -17.82 9.77
CA LYS A 70 0.72 -19.19 9.59
C LYS A 70 0.95 -19.55 8.12
N THR A 71 0.27 -18.86 7.20
CA THR A 71 0.34 -19.15 5.77
C THR A 71 1.48 -18.37 5.11
N PHE A 72 1.48 -17.04 5.30
CA PHE A 72 2.44 -16.10 4.75
C PHE A 72 2.64 -14.87 5.70
N PRO A 73 3.50 -15.00 6.73
CA PRO A 73 3.80 -13.89 7.65
C PRO A 73 4.37 -12.68 6.92
N GLY A 74 3.87 -11.48 7.21
CA GLY A 74 4.38 -10.25 6.58
C GLY A 74 3.96 -10.07 5.12
N LYS A 75 2.85 -10.71 4.71
CA LYS A 75 2.34 -10.65 3.33
C LYS A 75 2.21 -9.21 2.84
N GLY A 76 1.58 -8.32 3.61
CA GLY A 76 1.33 -6.92 3.21
C GLY A 76 2.61 -6.16 2.82
N PRO A 77 3.58 -6.00 3.72
CA PRO A 77 4.85 -5.32 3.41
C PRO A 77 5.63 -5.95 2.25
N ILE A 78 5.56 -7.28 2.08
CA ILE A 78 6.20 -7.97 0.96
C ILE A 78 5.55 -7.57 -0.36
N PHE A 79 4.22 -7.66 -0.49
CA PHE A 79 3.51 -7.27 -1.70
C PHE A 79 3.63 -5.76 -1.98
N PHE A 80 3.63 -4.92 -0.93
CA PHE A 80 3.93 -3.48 -1.05
C PHE A 80 5.30 -3.24 -1.68
N THR A 81 6.33 -3.95 -1.19
CA THR A 81 7.69 -3.83 -1.70
C THR A 81 7.79 -4.30 -3.15
N ILE A 82 7.12 -5.41 -3.50
CA ILE A 82 7.06 -5.90 -4.89
C ILE A 82 6.40 -4.84 -5.79
N GLY A 83 5.25 -4.29 -5.41
CA GLY A 83 4.56 -3.24 -6.16
C GLY A 83 5.45 -2.01 -6.35
N SER A 84 6.16 -1.60 -5.30
CA SER A 84 7.13 -0.50 -5.34
C SER A 84 8.29 -0.77 -6.28
N ILE A 85 8.86 -1.98 -6.28
CA ILE A 85 9.93 -2.37 -7.21
C ILE A 85 9.46 -2.29 -8.66
N ILE A 86 8.26 -2.80 -8.96
CA ILE A 86 7.70 -2.76 -10.31
C ILE A 86 7.62 -1.30 -10.80
N VAL A 87 7.02 -0.41 -10.02
CA VAL A 87 6.85 0.98 -10.47
C VAL A 87 8.17 1.74 -10.54
N VAL A 88 9.10 1.50 -9.60
CA VAL A 88 10.44 2.13 -9.62
C VAL A 88 11.28 1.65 -10.79
N TYR A 89 11.13 0.39 -11.22
CA TYR A 89 11.89 -0.16 -12.34
C TYR A 89 11.37 0.33 -13.69
N PHE A 90 10.04 0.36 -13.88
CA PHE A 90 9.43 0.61 -15.19
C PHE A 90 9.11 2.08 -15.47
N PHE A 91 9.02 2.95 -14.45
CA PHE A 91 8.55 4.33 -14.63
C PHE A 91 9.57 5.36 -14.14
N PRO A 92 9.50 6.61 -14.65
CA PRO A 92 10.26 7.72 -14.11
C PRO A 92 10.05 7.89 -12.61
N LEU A 93 11.11 8.23 -11.88
CA LEU A 93 11.11 8.28 -10.41
C LEU A 93 9.94 9.10 -9.86
N LYS A 94 9.61 10.27 -10.43
CA LYS A 94 8.47 11.09 -9.98
C LYS A 94 7.13 10.36 -10.07
N ILE A 95 6.89 9.61 -11.15
CA ILE A 95 5.66 8.82 -11.35
C ILE A 95 5.63 7.66 -10.36
N ALA A 96 6.77 6.97 -10.15
CA ALA A 96 6.88 5.90 -9.18
C ALA A 96 6.63 6.38 -7.75
N LEU A 97 7.18 7.53 -7.35
CA LEU A 97 6.94 8.14 -6.03
C LEU A 97 5.47 8.52 -5.85
N ALA A 98 4.85 9.15 -6.87
CA ALA A 98 3.43 9.48 -6.85
C ALA A 98 2.56 8.23 -6.69
N SER A 99 2.85 7.15 -7.42
CA SER A 99 2.02 5.94 -7.38
C SER A 99 2.17 5.17 -6.06
N ILE A 100 3.37 5.16 -5.47
CA ILE A 100 3.60 4.61 -4.13
C ILE A 100 2.85 5.46 -3.09
N ILE A 101 2.83 6.78 -3.22
CA ILE A 101 2.04 7.65 -2.33
C ILE A 101 0.53 7.39 -2.45
N ILE A 102 0.03 7.16 -3.66
CA ILE A 102 -1.37 6.79 -3.89
C ILE A 102 -1.68 5.48 -3.17
N LEU A 103 -0.83 4.45 -3.27
CA LEU A 103 -0.99 3.21 -2.49
C LEU A 103 -0.93 3.47 -0.98
N THR A 104 0.01 4.32 -0.54
CA THR A 104 0.28 4.57 0.87
C THR A 104 -0.88 5.28 1.56
N LEU A 105 -1.36 6.39 0.98
CA LEU A 105 -2.40 7.22 1.56
C LEU A 105 -3.80 6.73 1.16
N GLY A 106 -3.98 6.35 -0.09
CA GLY A 106 -5.27 5.93 -0.64
C GLY A 106 -5.81 4.68 0.02
N ASP A 107 -5.04 3.60 0.04
CA ASP A 107 -5.48 2.33 0.65
C ASP A 107 -5.79 2.53 2.15
N ALA A 108 -4.85 3.14 2.88
CA ALA A 108 -4.98 3.32 4.31
C ALA A 108 -6.14 4.23 4.72
N LEU A 109 -6.25 5.40 4.10
CA LEU A 109 -7.28 6.37 4.47
C LEU A 109 -8.64 5.97 3.92
N SER A 110 -8.71 5.26 2.79
CA SER A 110 -9.98 4.68 2.34
C SER A 110 -10.53 3.65 3.32
N HIS A 111 -9.66 2.80 3.88
CA HIS A 111 -10.06 1.83 4.90
C HIS A 111 -10.44 2.49 6.22
N ILE A 112 -9.68 3.48 6.69
CA ILE A 112 -9.95 4.19 7.93
C ILE A 112 -11.27 4.96 7.83
N PHE A 113 -11.39 5.89 6.88
CA PHE A 113 -12.60 6.70 6.74
C PHE A 113 -13.81 5.87 6.32
N GLY A 114 -13.62 4.81 5.54
CA GLY A 114 -14.71 3.89 5.21
C GLY A 114 -15.26 3.10 6.39
N LYS A 115 -14.49 2.91 7.47
CA LYS A 115 -14.97 2.29 8.71
C LYS A 115 -15.50 3.29 9.73
N LEU A 116 -15.03 4.55 9.68
CA LEU A 116 -15.48 5.62 10.57
C LEU A 116 -16.79 6.27 10.08
N LEU A 117 -16.89 6.58 8.78
CA LEU A 117 -17.98 7.40 8.22
C LEU A 117 -19.15 6.57 7.73
N SER A 118 -18.91 5.34 7.27
CA SER A 118 -19.95 4.57 6.60
C SER A 118 -20.93 3.95 7.59
N ARG A 119 -22.20 4.29 7.41
CA ARG A 119 -23.33 3.72 8.17
C ARG A 119 -23.73 2.33 7.67
N LYS A 120 -23.36 1.97 6.43
CA LYS A 120 -23.62 0.66 5.81
C LYS A 120 -22.31 -0.03 5.47
N THR A 121 -22.11 -1.25 5.96
CA THR A 121 -21.01 -2.12 5.55
C THR A 121 -21.42 -2.92 4.32
N TYR A 122 -20.89 -2.56 3.16
CA TYR A 122 -21.00 -3.38 1.97
C TYR A 122 -20.04 -4.57 2.10
N LYS A 123 -20.57 -5.80 2.02
CA LYS A 123 -19.77 -7.02 2.20
C LYS A 123 -18.70 -7.18 1.11
N TYR A 124 -18.99 -6.67 -0.10
CA TYR A 124 -18.17 -6.89 -1.30
C TYR A 124 -17.52 -5.63 -1.86
N LEU A 125 -17.91 -4.42 -1.44
CA LEU A 125 -17.35 -3.16 -1.94
C LEU A 125 -16.72 -2.36 -0.80
N LYS A 126 -15.67 -1.59 -1.10
CA LYS A 126 -15.27 -0.49 -0.22
C LYS A 126 -16.44 0.50 -0.14
N SER A 127 -16.59 1.14 1.00
CA SER A 127 -17.60 2.18 1.18
C SER A 127 -17.33 3.37 0.27
N VAL A 128 -18.39 4.00 -0.24
CA VAL A 128 -18.28 5.22 -1.06
C VAL A 128 -17.54 6.33 -0.31
N GLU A 129 -17.82 6.54 0.97
CA GLU A 129 -17.15 7.58 1.78
C GLU A 129 -15.65 7.31 1.93
N GLY A 130 -15.28 6.05 2.13
CA GLY A 130 -13.88 5.61 2.15
C GLY A 130 -13.19 5.83 0.81
N THR A 131 -13.79 5.42 -0.31
CA THR A 131 -13.19 5.62 -1.64
C THR A 131 -13.01 7.11 -1.95
N ILE A 132 -13.99 7.97 -1.63
CA ILE A 132 -13.86 9.43 -1.80
C ILE A 132 -12.70 9.98 -0.96
N ALA A 133 -12.59 9.59 0.31
CA ALA A 133 -11.48 10.01 1.16
C ALA A 133 -10.14 9.55 0.58
N GLY A 134 -10.05 8.27 0.18
CA GLY A 134 -8.85 7.72 -0.44
C GLY A 134 -8.43 8.47 -1.69
N ILE A 135 -9.37 8.78 -2.60
CA ILE A 135 -9.10 9.59 -3.80
C ILE A 135 -8.56 10.98 -3.41
N ALA A 136 -9.20 11.66 -2.45
CA ALA A 136 -8.79 13.00 -2.06
C ALA A 136 -7.36 13.02 -1.48
N PHE A 137 -7.05 12.15 -0.54
CA PHE A 137 -5.71 12.11 0.07
C PHE A 137 -4.64 11.62 -0.91
N SER A 138 -4.96 10.64 -1.76
CA SER A 138 -4.09 10.20 -2.85
C SER A 138 -3.79 11.32 -3.84
N PHE A 139 -4.80 12.10 -4.22
CA PHE A 139 -4.64 13.24 -5.13
C PHE A 139 -3.67 14.27 -4.56
N PHE A 140 -3.92 14.76 -3.34
CA PHE A 140 -3.05 15.75 -2.71
C PHE A 140 -1.63 15.23 -2.46
N GLY A 141 -1.48 13.94 -2.13
CA GLY A 141 -0.18 13.32 -2.00
C GLY A 141 0.58 13.23 -3.33
N ALA A 142 -0.10 12.83 -4.41
CA ALA A 142 0.50 12.69 -5.73
C ALA A 142 0.93 14.04 -6.35
N LEU A 143 0.22 15.13 -6.03
CA LEU A 143 0.57 16.49 -6.47
C LEU A 143 1.98 16.94 -6.07
N LEU A 144 2.59 16.30 -5.06
CA LEU A 144 3.97 16.57 -4.67
C LEU A 144 4.99 16.18 -5.75
N PHE A 145 4.62 15.29 -6.67
CA PHE A 145 5.56 14.70 -7.65
C PHE A 145 5.12 14.87 -9.10
N VAL A 146 3.82 14.94 -9.38
CA VAL A 146 3.27 14.99 -10.75
C VAL A 146 2.28 16.16 -10.93
N ASN A 147 1.94 16.46 -12.19
CA ASN A 147 0.98 17.54 -12.51
C ASN A 147 -0.46 17.18 -12.08
N VAL A 148 -1.34 18.19 -12.08
CA VAL A 148 -2.73 18.06 -11.61
C VAL A 148 -3.53 17.00 -12.36
N PHE A 149 -3.39 16.91 -13.70
CA PHE A 149 -4.14 15.95 -14.50
C PHE A 149 -3.68 14.52 -14.26
N ALA A 150 -2.38 14.30 -14.13
CA ALA A 150 -1.80 13.02 -13.76
C ALA A 150 -2.27 12.60 -12.36
N ALA A 151 -2.09 13.47 -11.35
CA ALA A 151 -2.49 13.19 -9.97
C ALA A 151 -3.99 12.86 -9.86
N LEU A 152 -4.86 13.63 -10.51
CA LEU A 152 -6.30 13.42 -10.47
C LEU A 152 -6.68 12.10 -11.16
N SER A 153 -6.19 11.86 -12.37
CA SER A 153 -6.52 10.65 -13.13
C SER A 153 -5.98 9.39 -12.45
N GLY A 154 -4.73 9.44 -11.98
CA GLY A 154 -4.08 8.35 -11.27
C GLY A 154 -4.80 7.99 -9.98
N SER A 155 -5.09 8.98 -9.12
CA SER A 155 -5.81 8.74 -7.86
C SER A 155 -7.25 8.29 -8.07
N LEU A 156 -8.00 8.91 -8.99
CA LEU A 156 -9.39 8.54 -9.25
C LEU A 156 -9.52 7.10 -9.76
N LEU A 157 -8.82 6.78 -10.84
CA LEU A 157 -9.01 5.50 -11.53
C LEU A 157 -8.41 4.33 -10.74
N SER A 158 -7.24 4.48 -10.12
CA SER A 158 -6.65 3.40 -9.30
C SER A 158 -7.49 3.07 -8.07
N MET A 159 -8.02 4.08 -7.37
CA MET A 159 -8.88 3.88 -6.18
C MET A 159 -10.25 3.31 -6.55
N VAL A 160 -10.78 3.66 -7.72
CA VAL A 160 -12.01 3.03 -8.25
C VAL A 160 -11.76 1.56 -8.59
N LEU A 161 -10.64 1.23 -9.24
CA LEU A 161 -10.26 -0.14 -9.55
C LEU A 161 -10.09 -1.00 -8.29
N GLU A 162 -9.43 -0.44 -7.27
CA GLU A 162 -9.29 -1.08 -5.96
C GLU A 162 -10.66 -1.39 -5.31
N THR A 163 -11.64 -0.50 -5.47
CA THR A 163 -12.98 -0.68 -4.93
C THR A 163 -13.69 -1.91 -5.53
N LEU A 164 -13.33 -2.29 -6.76
CA LEU A 164 -13.88 -3.48 -7.43
C LEU A 164 -13.40 -4.80 -6.83
N LYS A 165 -12.40 -4.78 -5.92
CA LYS A 165 -11.84 -5.96 -5.24
C LYS A 165 -11.63 -7.14 -6.18
N LEU A 166 -10.68 -7.00 -7.10
CA LEU A 166 -10.27 -8.12 -7.94
C LEU A 166 -9.63 -9.19 -7.05
N ASP A 167 -10.42 -10.16 -6.58
CA ASP A 167 -10.04 -11.18 -5.57
C ASP A 167 -8.76 -11.97 -5.90
N TYR A 168 -8.27 -11.88 -7.14
CA TYR A 168 -7.08 -12.57 -7.64
C TYR A 168 -5.78 -11.77 -7.51
N ILE A 169 -5.84 -10.44 -7.30
CA ILE A 169 -4.66 -9.56 -7.29
C ILE A 169 -4.60 -8.79 -5.97
N ASP A 170 -3.43 -8.75 -5.33
CA ASP A 170 -3.23 -7.99 -4.10
C ASP A 170 -3.26 -6.48 -4.40
N ASP A 171 -4.00 -5.70 -3.59
CA ASP A 171 -4.15 -4.25 -3.78
C ASP A 171 -2.80 -3.52 -3.77
N ASN A 172 -1.82 -4.04 -3.01
CA ASN A 172 -0.46 -3.52 -2.95
C ASN A 172 0.31 -3.65 -4.28
N LEU A 173 -0.17 -4.48 -5.22
CA LEU A 173 0.32 -4.54 -6.59
C LEU A 173 -0.56 -3.74 -7.52
N LEU A 174 -1.88 -3.92 -7.41
CA LEU A 174 -2.84 -3.34 -8.34
C LEU A 174 -2.79 -1.80 -8.30
N VAL A 175 -2.87 -1.20 -7.12
CA VAL A 175 -2.99 0.26 -6.96
C VAL A 175 -1.77 1.01 -7.51
N PRO A 176 -0.52 0.74 -7.08
CA PRO A 176 0.61 1.52 -7.56
C PRO A 176 0.89 1.29 -9.05
N VAL A 177 0.71 0.07 -9.56
CA VAL A 177 0.95 -0.25 -10.98
C VAL A 177 -0.07 0.46 -11.86
N THR A 178 -1.36 0.37 -11.53
CA THR A 178 -2.41 1.06 -12.30
C THR A 178 -2.25 2.57 -12.23
N ALA A 179 -1.97 3.13 -11.05
CA ALA A 179 -1.72 4.57 -10.89
C ALA A 179 -0.53 5.03 -11.74
N ALA A 180 0.60 4.30 -11.73
CA ALA A 180 1.77 4.64 -12.53
C ALA A 180 1.49 4.59 -14.04
N LEU A 181 0.78 3.55 -14.51
CA LEU A 181 0.36 3.43 -15.91
C LEU A 181 -0.50 4.60 -16.36
N ILE A 182 -1.52 4.97 -15.58
CA ILE A 182 -2.41 6.09 -15.90
C ILE A 182 -1.64 7.41 -15.93
N MET A 183 -0.81 7.65 -14.90
CA MET A 183 -0.04 8.89 -14.80
C MET A 183 1.01 9.03 -15.91
N SER A 184 1.49 7.92 -16.48
CA SER A 184 2.51 7.92 -17.54
C SER A 184 2.03 8.46 -18.90
N ILE A 185 0.73 8.71 -19.04
CA ILE A 185 0.10 9.23 -20.26
C ILE A 185 0.11 10.78 -20.29
N PHE A 186 0.52 11.43 -19.19
CA PHE A 186 0.51 12.88 -18.99
C PHE A 186 1.91 13.46 -18.82
#